data_AF-A0AAW0P9P0-F1
#
_entry.id   AF-A0AAW0P9P0-F1
#
_cell.length_a   1.000
_cell.length_b   1.000
_cell.length_c   1.000
_cell.angle_alpha   90.00
_cell.angle_beta   90.00
_cell.angle_gamma   90.00
#
_symmetry.space_group_name_H-M   'P 1'
#
loop_
_entity.id
_entity.type
_entity.pdbx_description
1 polymer ?
#
loop_
_entity_poly.entity_id
_entity_poly.type
_entity_poly.pdbx_seq_one_letter_code
_entity_poly.pdbx_strand_id
1 'polypeptide(L)'
;MSGKDAPSEQPQPEQEAKTPAETPASPGNTPVNEEKTSISCRALVLTGYGGYDKIKLQVKTMPKPELQSGEVLVRVKACGLNFAELMGRQGLYDPLPSPPVTMGMEGAGVVEAVGPEVEDKKVGDRVIVLGRSGIWQEVVVVPANRAIIMPDQMSFEEGAALPINYITAYLMLFEMANIRPGKSVLIHMAAGGVGIAATQLCQAVQDVTIFGTASASKHETIVQGGVTHPIDYRTKDYVEEVRKISPKGVDVVLDPLGGSDTQKGFNLLKPMGSIVVFGAANGVTGQKRSLLALAKLWYHQLSLSALKLMQANKAVCGFHLGYLKEEELISETMNKLLEFYNQGKIKPQIDSRFHFEEVADAMRRMHERQNIGKVILLPEPKKEEEKPKTPTETVEKEEKTEAAATEVKEEATEEAKTE
;
A
#
# COMPACT_ATOMS: atom_id res chain seq x y z
N MET A 1 -24.58 -39.10 60.30
CA MET A 1 -24.64 -39.57 61.69
C MET A 1 -23.24 -39.88 62.15
N SER A 2 -22.80 -39.23 63.25
CA SER A 2 -21.74 -39.63 64.19
C SER A 2 -20.33 -39.87 63.61
N GLY A 3 -19.25 -39.14 63.93
CA GLY A 3 -18.94 -38.28 65.07
C GLY A 3 -17.64 -38.76 65.73
N LYS A 4 -16.73 -37.81 66.03
CA LYS A 4 -15.78 -37.76 67.17
C LYS A 4 -14.56 -38.73 67.13
N ASP A 5 -13.33 -38.40 67.54
CA ASP A 5 -12.82 -37.44 68.54
C ASP A 5 -11.38 -36.95 68.23
N ALA A 6 -11.06 -35.76 68.73
CA ALA A 6 -9.71 -35.34 69.13
C ALA A 6 -9.70 -35.15 70.66
N PRO A 7 -8.53 -35.27 71.32
CA PRO A 7 -8.15 -34.28 72.36
C PRO A 7 -6.62 -34.02 72.36
N SER A 8 -5.99 -32.99 72.94
CA SER A 8 -6.36 -31.85 73.80
C SER A 8 -5.10 -30.99 74.07
N GLU A 9 -5.23 -29.66 73.98
CA GLU A 9 -4.85 -28.58 74.95
C GLU A 9 -3.51 -28.58 75.72
N GLN A 10 -2.83 -27.51 76.16
CA GLN A 10 -2.85 -26.01 76.19
C GLN A 10 -1.56 -25.59 76.99
N PRO A 11 -1.20 -24.33 77.42
CA PRO A 11 -1.88 -23.00 77.36
C PRO A 11 -1.01 -21.76 76.96
N GLN A 12 -1.70 -20.71 76.46
CA GLN A 12 -1.71 -19.25 76.75
C GLN A 12 -0.48 -18.46 77.32
N PRO A 13 -0.33 -17.12 77.08
CA PRO A 13 -1.39 -16.11 77.31
C PRO A 13 -1.56 -14.94 76.32
N GLU A 14 -2.75 -14.35 76.42
CA GLU A 14 -3.22 -13.11 75.80
C GLU A 14 -2.51 -11.86 76.36
N GLN A 15 -2.38 -10.81 75.54
CA GLN A 15 -2.52 -9.42 76.01
C GLN A 15 -2.91 -8.44 74.89
N GLU A 16 -4.07 -7.81 75.14
CA GLU A 16 -4.48 -6.42 74.87
C GLU A 16 -4.67 -5.87 73.43
N ALA A 17 -5.92 -5.47 73.19
CA ALA A 17 -6.40 -4.69 72.07
C ALA A 17 -6.07 -3.18 72.21
N LYS A 18 -5.63 -2.55 71.10
CA LYS A 18 -5.67 -1.09 70.89
C LYS A 18 -5.86 -0.78 69.40
N THR A 19 -6.80 0.12 69.09
CA THR A 19 -6.96 0.86 67.83
C THR A 19 -7.39 2.29 68.18
N PRO A 20 -7.28 3.30 67.29
CA PRO A 20 -6.28 3.58 66.24
C PRO A 20 -5.58 4.95 66.48
N ALA A 21 -4.49 5.25 65.77
CA ALA A 21 -3.95 6.61 65.70
C ALA A 21 -3.57 6.99 64.27
N GLU A 22 -3.95 8.20 63.89
CA GLU A 22 -3.89 8.81 62.57
C GLU A 22 -2.47 9.06 62.05
N THR A 23 -2.38 9.07 60.72
CA THR A 23 -1.25 9.34 59.83
C THR A 23 -0.59 10.72 60.04
N PRO A 24 0.75 10.83 59.87
CA PRO A 24 1.40 12.07 59.44
C PRO A 24 1.77 12.02 57.95
N ALA A 25 1.50 13.12 57.25
CA ALA A 25 1.73 13.32 55.83
C ALA A 25 3.10 13.95 55.49
N SER A 26 3.46 13.79 54.21
CA SER A 26 4.34 14.61 53.33
C SER A 26 5.85 14.31 53.32
N PRO A 27 6.60 14.66 52.24
CA PRO A 27 6.22 15.34 50.98
C PRO A 27 6.73 14.70 49.66
N GLY A 28 6.18 15.14 48.52
CA GLY A 28 6.97 15.33 47.30
C GLY A 28 6.67 14.44 46.10
N ASN A 29 5.41 14.36 45.65
CA ASN A 29 5.13 13.88 44.30
C ASN A 29 5.51 15.00 43.32
N THR A 30 6.72 14.90 42.77
CA THR A 30 7.10 15.65 41.56
C THR A 30 6.20 15.14 40.43
N PRO A 31 5.54 16.00 39.64
CA PRO A 31 4.74 15.52 38.53
C PRO A 31 5.67 14.82 37.54
N VAL A 32 5.52 13.51 37.41
CA VAL A 32 6.08 12.76 36.30
C VAL A 32 5.53 13.42 35.05
N ASN A 33 6.43 13.90 34.22
CA ASN A 33 6.13 14.63 32.99
C ASN A 33 5.23 13.77 32.08
N GLU A 34 3.91 14.00 32.15
CA GLU A 34 2.86 13.27 31.40
C GLU A 34 2.89 13.58 29.89
N GLU A 35 3.77 14.46 29.42
CA GLU A 35 3.86 14.88 28.00
C GLU A 35 4.45 13.81 27.05
N LYS A 36 4.78 12.59 27.50
CA LYS A 36 5.37 11.53 26.66
C LYS A 36 4.57 10.22 26.55
N THR A 37 3.32 10.16 27.02
CA THR A 37 2.54 8.91 27.05
C THR A 37 1.60 8.71 25.87
N SER A 38 1.36 9.73 25.04
CA SER A 38 0.49 9.64 23.86
C SER A 38 1.22 9.96 22.57
N ILE A 39 0.81 9.29 21.49
CA ILE A 39 1.25 9.52 20.12
C ILE A 39 0.03 10.04 19.35
N SER A 40 0.19 11.19 18.70
CA SER A 40 -0.74 11.65 17.68
C SER A 40 -0.25 11.16 16.32
N CYS A 41 -1.12 10.47 15.57
CA CYS A 41 -0.79 9.95 14.26
C CYS A 41 -1.90 10.19 13.25
N ARG A 42 -1.51 10.48 12.01
CA ARG A 42 -2.41 10.65 10.88
C ARG A 42 -2.67 9.31 10.20
N ALA A 43 -3.92 9.06 9.82
CA ALA A 43 -4.34 7.80 9.19
C ALA A 43 -5.42 8.04 8.13
N LEU A 44 -5.38 7.25 7.05
CA LEU A 44 -6.41 7.22 6.03
C LEU A 44 -7.41 6.10 6.34
N VAL A 45 -8.61 6.50 6.77
CA VAL A 45 -9.66 5.61 7.25
C VAL A 45 -10.78 5.54 6.22
N LEU A 46 -11.09 4.34 5.75
CA LEU A 46 -12.31 4.06 5.02
C LEU A 46 -13.48 4.12 6.01
N THR A 47 -14.39 5.08 5.85
CA THR A 47 -15.53 5.31 6.78
C THR A 47 -16.83 4.68 6.31
N GLY A 48 -16.86 4.16 5.08
CA GLY A 48 -17.99 3.44 4.48
C GLY A 48 -17.66 3.05 3.04
N TYR A 49 -18.49 2.25 2.39
CA TYR A 49 -18.25 1.89 1.00
C TYR A 49 -18.73 2.96 0.01
N GLY A 50 -17.98 3.20 -1.08
CA GLY A 50 -18.39 4.13 -2.13
C GLY A 50 -17.26 4.81 -2.91
N GLY A 51 -17.44 6.11 -3.15
CA GLY A 51 -16.54 6.97 -3.92
C GLY A 51 -15.27 7.34 -3.14
N TYR A 52 -14.43 8.19 -3.75
CA TYR A 52 -13.18 8.64 -3.13
C TYR A 52 -13.42 9.38 -1.80
N ASP A 53 -14.58 10.03 -1.65
CA ASP A 53 -15.01 10.75 -0.45
C ASP A 53 -15.09 9.90 0.81
N LYS A 54 -15.10 8.57 0.67
CA LYS A 54 -15.21 7.62 1.77
C LYS A 54 -13.91 7.32 2.49
N ILE A 55 -12.78 7.79 1.97
CA ILE A 55 -11.51 7.71 2.69
C ILE A 55 -11.23 9.07 3.30
N LYS A 56 -11.12 9.11 4.61
CA LYS A 56 -10.93 10.32 5.38
C LYS A 56 -9.56 10.28 6.04
N LEU A 57 -8.81 11.37 5.90
CA LEU A 57 -7.67 11.64 6.77
C LEU A 57 -8.21 11.94 8.17
N GLN A 58 -7.75 11.17 9.14
CA GLN A 58 -8.07 11.34 10.55
C GLN A 58 -6.77 11.49 11.34
N VAL A 59 -6.78 12.35 12.34
CA VAL A 59 -5.72 12.42 13.35
C VAL A 59 -6.22 11.65 14.57
N LYS A 60 -5.49 10.63 14.98
CA LYS A 60 -5.79 9.83 16.16
C LYS A 60 -4.73 10.10 17.21
N THR A 61 -5.14 10.55 18.38
CA THR A 61 -4.27 10.58 19.56
C THR A 61 -4.54 9.34 20.37
N MET A 62 -3.52 8.52 20.58
CA MET A 62 -3.61 7.26 21.31
C MET A 62 -2.44 7.17 22.30
N PRO A 63 -2.57 6.41 23.40
CA PRO A 63 -1.41 6.06 24.20
C PRO A 63 -0.33 5.42 23.33
N LYS A 64 0.95 5.62 23.67
CA LYS A 64 2.04 4.92 23.00
C LYS A 64 1.77 3.41 23.09
N PRO A 65 1.75 2.67 21.96
CA PRO A 65 1.43 1.25 21.98
C PRO A 65 2.40 0.48 22.87
N GLU A 66 1.87 -0.33 23.77
CA GLU A 66 2.62 -1.39 24.45
C GLU A 66 2.81 -2.54 23.46
N LEU A 67 4.05 -2.82 23.08
CA LEU A 67 4.36 -3.86 22.09
C LEU A 67 4.31 -5.25 22.75
N GLN A 68 3.62 -6.18 22.10
CA GLN A 68 3.61 -7.58 22.48
C GLN A 68 4.94 -8.25 22.07
N SER A 69 5.18 -9.45 22.61
CA SER A 69 6.28 -10.29 22.13
C SER A 69 6.15 -10.52 20.62
N GLY A 70 7.26 -10.38 19.89
CA GLY A 70 7.27 -10.57 18.44
C GLY A 70 6.74 -9.39 17.62
N GLU A 71 6.47 -8.23 18.23
CA GLU A 71 5.99 -7.03 17.52
C GLU A 71 7.05 -5.95 17.36
N VAL A 72 6.90 -5.12 16.33
CA VAL A 72 7.69 -3.89 16.14
C VAL A 72 6.78 -2.70 15.83
N LEU A 73 7.17 -1.53 16.36
CA LEU A 73 6.57 -0.25 16.02
C LEU A 73 7.36 0.38 14.88
N VAL A 74 6.69 0.72 13.79
CA VAL A 74 7.31 1.33 12.61
C VAL A 74 6.68 2.68 12.33
N ARG A 75 7.52 3.70 12.16
CA ARG A 75 7.12 4.98 11.56
C ARG A 75 7.15 4.87 10.05
N VAL A 76 5.99 4.87 9.44
CA VAL A 76 5.83 4.76 8.00
C VAL A 76 6.29 6.05 7.32
N LYS A 77 7.06 5.90 6.25
CA LYS A 77 7.59 6.99 5.41
C LYS A 77 6.97 7.02 4.02
N ALA A 78 6.55 5.86 3.52
CA ALA A 78 5.83 5.73 2.26
C ALA A 78 4.87 4.54 2.33
N CYS A 79 3.72 4.64 1.68
CA CYS A 79 2.76 3.55 1.53
C CYS A 79 2.51 3.27 0.05
N GLY A 80 2.30 1.99 -0.29
CA GLY A 80 1.87 1.59 -1.62
C GLY A 80 0.35 1.69 -1.76
N LEU A 81 -0.11 2.17 -2.91
CA LEU A 81 -1.52 2.05 -3.32
C LEU A 81 -1.66 0.92 -4.35
N ASN A 82 -2.62 0.01 -4.14
CA ASN A 82 -2.92 -1.11 -5.02
C ASN A 82 -4.37 -1.07 -5.52
N PHE A 83 -4.65 -1.94 -6.49
CA PHE A 83 -5.99 -2.11 -7.02
C PHE A 83 -6.95 -2.71 -5.99
N ALA A 84 -6.44 -3.54 -5.07
CA ALA A 84 -7.24 -4.12 -3.99
C ALA A 84 -7.81 -3.04 -3.05
N GLU A 85 -7.11 -1.93 -2.79
CA GLU A 85 -7.69 -0.82 -2.03
C GLU A 85 -8.82 -0.10 -2.80
N LEU A 86 -8.77 -0.05 -4.13
CA LEU A 86 -9.89 0.45 -4.94
C LEU A 86 -11.11 -0.48 -4.85
N MET A 87 -10.89 -1.80 -4.89
CA MET A 87 -11.93 -2.81 -4.69
C MET A 87 -12.52 -2.74 -3.28
N GLY A 88 -11.66 -2.66 -2.26
CA GLY A 88 -12.07 -2.56 -0.86
C GLY A 88 -12.89 -1.32 -0.56
N ARG A 89 -12.52 -0.16 -1.12
CA ARG A 89 -13.33 1.07 -1.02
C ARG A 89 -14.75 0.87 -1.55
N GLN A 90 -14.95 0.03 -2.57
CA GLN A 90 -16.26 -0.26 -3.15
C GLN A 90 -16.99 -1.44 -2.49
N GLY A 91 -16.41 -2.07 -1.46
CA GLY A 91 -16.96 -3.24 -0.79
C GLY A 91 -16.90 -4.51 -1.66
N LEU A 92 -15.83 -4.65 -2.46
CA LEU A 92 -15.60 -5.76 -3.38
C LEU A 92 -14.36 -6.58 -3.01
N TYR A 93 -13.89 -6.47 -1.77
CA TYR A 93 -12.68 -7.13 -1.30
C TYR A 93 -12.89 -7.68 0.11
N ASP A 94 -13.25 -8.96 0.19
CA ASP A 94 -13.66 -9.61 1.44
C ASP A 94 -12.58 -9.66 2.55
N PRO A 95 -11.27 -9.79 2.24
CA PRO A 95 -10.22 -9.78 3.27
C PRO A 95 -10.06 -8.44 4.00
N LEU A 96 -10.56 -7.34 3.45
CA LEU A 96 -10.55 -6.04 4.13
C LEU A 96 -11.65 -6.01 5.19
N PRO A 97 -11.33 -5.69 6.47
CA PRO A 97 -12.34 -5.52 7.50
C PRO A 97 -13.39 -4.47 7.13
N SER A 98 -14.62 -4.63 7.62
CA SER A 98 -15.70 -3.67 7.38
C SER A 98 -15.33 -2.27 7.92
N PRO A 99 -15.73 -1.19 7.21
CA PRO A 99 -15.58 0.17 7.71
C PRO A 99 -16.23 0.37 9.09
N PRO A 100 -15.66 1.22 9.98
CA PRO A 100 -14.45 2.02 9.77
C PRO A 100 -13.15 1.21 9.88
N VAL A 101 -12.24 1.37 8.90
CA VAL A 101 -10.95 0.66 8.87
C VAL A 101 -9.84 1.52 8.27
N THR A 102 -8.63 1.48 8.84
CA THR A 102 -7.44 2.09 8.22
C THR A 102 -7.02 1.27 7.01
N MET A 103 -6.82 1.93 5.86
CA MET A 103 -6.52 1.27 4.59
C MET A 103 -5.04 0.88 4.44
N GLY A 104 -4.71 0.17 3.36
CA GLY A 104 -3.33 -0.07 2.91
C GLY A 104 -2.73 -1.41 3.36
N MET A 105 -2.12 -2.12 2.41
CA MET A 105 -1.47 -3.42 2.63
C MET A 105 0.06 -3.37 2.71
N GLU A 106 0.70 -2.29 2.27
CA GLU A 106 2.17 -2.21 2.27
C GLU A 106 2.70 -0.80 2.49
N GLY A 107 3.93 -0.73 2.98
CA GLY A 107 4.67 0.50 3.13
C GLY A 107 6.13 0.26 3.45
N ALA A 108 6.86 1.33 3.72
CA ALA A 108 8.22 1.28 4.21
C ALA A 108 8.45 2.41 5.21
N GLY A 109 9.32 2.17 6.18
CA GLY A 109 9.50 3.06 7.32
C GLY A 109 10.72 2.74 8.16
N VAL A 110 10.75 3.33 9.35
CA VAL A 110 11.85 3.17 10.33
C VAL A 110 11.29 2.56 11.60
N VAL A 111 11.97 1.56 12.16
CA VAL A 111 11.61 0.96 13.45
C VAL A 111 11.82 2.00 14.56
N GLU A 112 10.76 2.32 15.31
CA GLU A 112 10.79 3.25 16.46
C GLU A 112 10.86 2.52 17.80
N ALA A 113 10.34 1.29 17.86
CA ALA A 113 10.40 0.45 19.05
C ALA A 113 10.31 -1.02 18.66
N VAL A 114 10.88 -1.88 19.50
CA VAL A 114 10.94 -3.33 19.31
C VAL A 114 10.34 -3.97 20.57
N GLY A 115 9.43 -4.92 20.37
CA GLY A 115 8.79 -5.66 21.45
C GLY A 115 9.72 -6.71 22.05
N PRO A 116 9.32 -7.35 23.15
CA PRO A 116 10.07 -8.46 23.74
C PRO A 116 10.35 -9.58 22.73
N GLU A 117 11.46 -10.29 22.91
CA GLU A 117 11.84 -11.50 22.14
C GLU A 117 12.12 -11.28 20.63
N VAL A 118 12.08 -10.03 20.14
CA VAL A 118 12.53 -9.69 18.79
C VAL A 118 14.03 -9.39 18.80
N GLU A 119 14.83 -10.30 18.25
CA GLU A 119 16.30 -10.21 18.27
C GLU A 119 16.91 -9.74 16.94
N ASP A 120 16.17 -9.88 15.84
CA ASP A 120 16.65 -9.66 14.48
C ASP A 120 16.33 -8.24 13.93
N LYS A 121 15.83 -7.34 14.80
CA LYS A 121 15.48 -5.95 14.50
C LYS A 121 15.90 -5.02 15.62
N LYS A 122 16.25 -3.78 15.28
CA LYS A 122 16.57 -2.70 16.24
C LYS A 122 15.96 -1.37 15.82
N VAL A 123 15.82 -0.47 16.80
CA VAL A 123 15.41 0.91 16.56
C VAL A 123 16.35 1.57 15.55
N GLY A 124 15.78 2.30 14.59
CA GLY A 124 16.51 2.94 13.49
C GLY A 124 16.64 2.07 12.24
N ASP A 125 16.32 0.77 12.30
CA ASP A 125 16.31 -0.08 11.10
C ASP A 125 15.28 0.42 10.09
N ARG A 126 15.68 0.42 8.82
CA ARG A 126 14.81 0.74 7.68
C ARG A 126 14.13 -0.54 7.24
N VAL A 127 12.81 -0.55 7.23
CA VAL A 127 12.02 -1.75 6.98
C VAL A 127 10.92 -1.53 5.95
N ILE A 128 10.73 -2.53 5.11
CA ILE A 128 9.50 -2.77 4.37
C ILE A 128 8.48 -3.35 5.34
N VAL A 129 7.23 -2.90 5.26
CA VAL A 129 6.14 -3.37 6.10
C VAL A 129 5.02 -3.96 5.25
N LEU A 130 4.60 -5.17 5.60
CA LEU A 130 3.46 -5.86 5.02
C LEU A 130 2.30 -5.97 6.03
N GLY A 131 1.08 -5.74 5.55
CA GLY A 131 -0.15 -5.86 6.33
C GLY A 131 -1.30 -6.36 5.48
N ARG A 132 -2.38 -6.82 6.12
CA ARG A 132 -3.65 -7.11 5.41
C ARG A 132 -4.51 -5.85 5.26
N SER A 133 -4.31 -4.89 6.13
CA SER A 133 -4.85 -3.54 6.14
C SER A 133 -4.03 -2.70 7.13
N GLY A 134 -4.37 -1.42 7.27
CA GLY A 134 -3.82 -0.60 8.35
C GLY A 134 -2.45 0.01 8.08
N ILE A 135 -1.90 -0.03 6.87
CA ILE A 135 -0.57 0.56 6.60
C ILE A 135 -0.62 2.04 6.21
N TRP A 136 -1.77 2.56 5.75
CA TRP A 136 -1.94 3.98 5.44
C TRP A 136 -2.15 4.83 6.70
N GLN A 137 -1.14 4.80 7.56
CA GLN A 137 -1.05 5.62 8.76
C GLN A 137 0.40 5.87 9.09
N GLU A 138 0.63 6.90 9.89
CA GLU A 138 1.94 7.39 10.25
C GLU A 138 2.74 6.40 11.12
N VAL A 139 2.07 5.66 12.00
CA VAL A 139 2.67 4.64 12.88
C VAL A 139 1.91 3.34 12.76
N VAL A 140 2.62 2.22 12.62
CA VAL A 140 2.04 0.89 12.59
C VAL A 140 2.74 -0.02 13.60
N VAL A 141 1.95 -0.88 14.25
CA VAL A 141 2.47 -2.04 14.98
C VAL A 141 2.25 -3.25 14.08
N VAL A 142 3.30 -4.02 13.83
CA VAL A 142 3.23 -5.24 13.03
C VAL A 142 4.03 -6.36 13.67
N PRO A 143 3.69 -7.64 13.40
CA PRO A 143 4.57 -8.75 13.69
C PRO A 143 5.95 -8.54 13.04
N ALA A 144 7.02 -8.86 13.75
CA ALA A 144 8.40 -8.64 13.32
C ALA A 144 8.72 -9.35 11.99
N ASN A 145 8.13 -10.52 11.74
CA ASN A 145 8.28 -11.26 10.48
C ASN A 145 7.66 -10.55 9.26
N ARG A 146 6.84 -9.50 9.47
CA ARG A 146 6.28 -8.64 8.42
C ARG A 146 6.97 -7.29 8.32
N ALA A 147 8.05 -7.08 9.08
CA ALA A 147 8.94 -5.95 8.98
C ALA A 147 10.30 -6.41 8.43
N ILE A 148 10.49 -6.26 7.12
CA ILE A 148 11.61 -6.85 6.39
C ILE A 148 12.69 -5.77 6.20
N ILE A 149 13.93 -6.06 6.58
CA ILE A 149 15.04 -5.10 6.47
C ILE A 149 15.23 -4.67 5.00
N MET A 150 15.35 -3.36 4.80
CA MET A 150 15.63 -2.77 3.50
C MET A 150 17.13 -2.79 3.20
N PRO A 151 17.53 -3.03 1.93
CA PRO A 151 18.87 -2.68 1.47
C PRO A 151 19.14 -1.18 1.61
N ASP A 152 20.36 -0.80 1.96
CA ASP A 152 20.73 0.60 2.24
C ASP A 152 20.43 1.55 1.08
N GLN A 153 20.65 1.09 -0.15
CA GLN A 153 20.43 1.87 -1.37
C GLN A 153 18.96 2.02 -1.76
N MET A 154 18.05 1.24 -1.15
CA MET A 154 16.63 1.27 -1.49
C MET A 154 15.95 2.48 -0.86
N SER A 155 15.25 3.29 -1.64
CA SER A 155 14.41 4.38 -1.11
C SER A 155 13.17 3.85 -0.39
N PHE A 156 12.53 4.65 0.48
CA PHE A 156 11.28 4.22 1.13
C PHE A 156 10.16 4.03 0.11
N GLU A 157 10.12 4.83 -0.95
CA GLU A 157 9.13 4.68 -2.01
C GLU A 157 9.34 3.40 -2.82
N GLU A 158 10.59 3.01 -3.13
CA GLU A 158 10.88 1.71 -3.74
C GLU A 158 10.48 0.57 -2.80
N GLY A 159 10.81 0.68 -1.50
CA GLY A 159 10.39 -0.27 -0.48
C GLY A 159 8.86 -0.42 -0.36
N ALA A 160 8.11 0.67 -0.50
CA ALA A 160 6.65 0.67 -0.50
C ALA A 160 6.03 0.27 -1.86
N ALA A 161 6.84 0.12 -2.91
CA ALA A 161 6.39 -0.29 -4.24
C ALA A 161 6.69 -1.75 -4.59
N LEU A 162 7.63 -2.37 -3.87
CA LEU A 162 8.16 -3.70 -4.12
C LEU A 162 7.19 -4.82 -3.71
N PRO A 163 6.67 -4.91 -2.47
CA PRO A 163 6.14 -6.16 -1.93
C PRO A 163 4.93 -6.70 -2.68
N ILE A 164 3.81 -5.95 -2.73
CA ILE A 164 2.56 -6.49 -3.28
C ILE A 164 2.70 -6.75 -4.78
N ASN A 165 3.35 -5.84 -5.51
CA ASN A 165 3.51 -5.98 -6.96
C ASN A 165 4.41 -7.15 -7.33
N TYR A 166 5.58 -7.26 -6.70
CA TYR A 166 6.60 -8.22 -7.09
C TYR A 166 6.38 -9.60 -6.50
N ILE A 167 5.83 -9.72 -5.28
CA ILE A 167 5.41 -11.04 -4.75
C ILE A 167 4.31 -11.62 -5.64
N THR A 168 3.33 -10.79 -6.02
CA THR A 168 2.26 -11.21 -6.94
C THR A 168 2.84 -11.67 -8.28
N ALA A 169 3.69 -10.85 -8.92
CA ALA A 169 4.30 -11.20 -10.19
C ALA A 169 5.17 -12.47 -10.09
N TYR A 170 5.98 -12.61 -9.04
CA TYR A 170 6.85 -13.75 -8.82
C TYR A 170 6.06 -15.05 -8.67
N LEU A 171 5.10 -15.10 -7.74
CA LEU A 171 4.32 -16.31 -7.48
C LEU A 171 3.48 -16.72 -8.70
N MET A 172 2.93 -15.75 -9.45
CA MET A 172 2.23 -16.06 -10.70
C MET A 172 3.16 -16.64 -11.77
N LEU A 173 4.33 -16.05 -11.97
CA LEU A 173 5.25 -16.45 -13.04
C LEU A 173 5.98 -17.75 -12.73
N PHE A 174 6.54 -17.89 -11.54
CA PHE A 174 7.42 -19.00 -11.18
C PHE A 174 6.67 -20.17 -10.54
N GLU A 175 5.77 -19.91 -9.59
CA GLU A 175 5.07 -20.99 -8.87
C GLU A 175 3.85 -21.50 -9.66
N MET A 176 3.01 -20.60 -10.19
CA MET A 176 1.78 -20.99 -10.89
C MET A 176 2.02 -21.30 -12.37
N ALA A 177 2.71 -20.42 -13.09
CA ALA A 177 2.89 -20.54 -14.54
C ALA A 177 4.17 -21.25 -14.96
N ASN A 178 5.10 -21.46 -14.02
CA ASN A 178 6.36 -22.17 -14.23
C ASN A 178 7.09 -21.62 -15.47
N ILE A 179 7.36 -20.31 -15.47
CA ILE A 179 8.08 -19.62 -16.54
C ILE A 179 9.49 -20.21 -16.68
N ARG A 180 9.95 -20.37 -17.92
CA ARG A 180 11.20 -21.06 -18.29
C ARG A 180 11.79 -20.41 -19.54
N PRO A 181 13.08 -20.65 -19.84
CA PRO A 181 13.69 -20.11 -21.03
C PRO A 181 12.90 -20.43 -22.31
N GLY A 182 12.81 -19.46 -23.23
CA GLY A 182 12.13 -19.60 -24.52
C GLY A 182 10.60 -19.49 -24.48
N LYS A 183 9.98 -19.31 -23.30
CA LYS A 183 8.52 -19.13 -23.19
C LYS A 183 8.07 -17.75 -23.64
N SER A 184 6.79 -17.63 -23.99
CA SER A 184 6.12 -16.38 -24.32
C SER A 184 5.03 -16.03 -23.30
N VAL A 185 4.96 -14.77 -22.89
CA VAL A 185 4.04 -14.27 -21.86
C VAL A 185 3.24 -13.10 -22.40
N LEU A 186 1.92 -13.12 -22.19
CA LEU A 186 1.05 -11.96 -22.36
C LEU A 186 0.78 -11.32 -20.99
N ILE A 187 1.24 -10.09 -20.83
CA ILE A 187 1.07 -9.27 -19.64
C ILE A 187 0.04 -8.17 -19.94
N HIS A 188 -1.16 -8.32 -19.38
CA HIS A 188 -2.15 -7.25 -19.44
C HIS A 188 -1.80 -6.12 -18.46
N MET A 189 -2.17 -4.88 -18.83
CA MET A 189 -1.84 -3.68 -18.06
C MET A 189 -0.32 -3.58 -17.79
N ALA A 190 0.50 -3.81 -18.81
CA ALA A 190 1.96 -3.94 -18.70
C ALA A 190 2.64 -2.69 -18.09
N ALA A 191 2.01 -1.51 -18.19
CA ALA A 191 2.50 -0.27 -17.58
C ALA A 191 2.11 -0.09 -16.10
N GLY A 192 1.25 -0.96 -15.54
CA GLY A 192 0.88 -0.93 -14.13
C GLY A 192 1.97 -1.54 -13.24
N GLY A 193 1.83 -1.38 -11.92
CA GLY A 193 2.83 -1.87 -10.96
C GLY A 193 3.15 -3.37 -11.09
N VAL A 194 2.14 -4.24 -11.10
CA VAL A 194 2.33 -5.69 -11.32
C VAL A 194 2.85 -5.98 -12.73
N GLY A 195 2.39 -5.24 -13.75
CA GLY A 195 2.82 -5.43 -15.13
C GLY A 195 4.31 -5.15 -15.34
N ILE A 196 4.81 -4.05 -14.75
CA ILE A 196 6.24 -3.71 -14.75
C ILE A 196 7.04 -4.74 -13.97
N ALA A 197 6.56 -5.14 -12.79
CA ALA A 197 7.21 -6.18 -11.98
C ALA A 197 7.34 -7.51 -12.74
N ALA A 198 6.25 -7.96 -13.39
CA ALA A 198 6.24 -9.16 -14.20
C ALA A 198 7.16 -9.05 -15.42
N THR A 199 7.23 -7.88 -16.06
CA THR A 199 8.15 -7.64 -17.19
C THR A 199 9.60 -7.79 -16.75
N GLN A 200 10.01 -7.12 -15.67
CA GLN A 200 11.38 -7.22 -15.14
C GLN A 200 11.74 -8.65 -14.71
N LEU A 201 10.81 -9.36 -14.06
CA LEU A 201 11.03 -10.76 -13.68
C LEU A 201 11.15 -11.70 -14.88
N CYS A 202 10.38 -11.46 -15.96
CA CYS A 202 10.53 -12.19 -17.21
C CYS A 202 11.90 -11.94 -17.85
N GLN A 203 12.44 -10.71 -17.78
CA GLN A 203 13.78 -10.41 -18.30
C GLN A 203 14.92 -11.10 -17.54
N ALA A 204 14.68 -11.52 -16.29
CA ALA A 204 15.63 -12.34 -15.53
C ALA A 204 15.68 -13.81 -16.03
N VAL A 205 14.77 -14.20 -16.93
CA VAL A 205 14.72 -15.53 -17.55
C VAL A 205 15.15 -15.41 -19.01
N GLN A 206 16.04 -16.30 -19.43
CA GLN A 206 16.61 -16.29 -20.77
C GLN A 206 15.53 -16.42 -21.86
N ASP A 207 15.62 -15.65 -22.94
CA ASP A 207 14.83 -15.79 -24.17
C ASP A 207 13.30 -15.79 -23.97
N VAL A 208 12.78 -15.04 -22.99
CA VAL A 208 11.33 -14.87 -22.81
C VAL A 208 10.80 -13.78 -23.74
N THR A 209 9.80 -14.11 -24.57
CA THR A 209 9.08 -13.13 -25.41
C THR A 209 7.91 -12.52 -24.63
N ILE A 210 7.87 -11.19 -24.51
CA ILE A 210 6.86 -10.48 -23.71
C ILE A 210 5.92 -9.68 -24.62
N PHE A 211 4.64 -10.06 -24.63
CA PHE A 211 3.56 -9.25 -25.19
C PHE A 211 2.95 -8.42 -24.07
N GLY A 212 2.83 -7.11 -24.25
CA GLY A 212 2.33 -6.20 -23.22
C GLY A 212 1.17 -5.35 -23.71
N THR A 213 0.01 -5.39 -23.04
CA THR A 213 -1.11 -4.49 -23.39
C THR A 213 -1.10 -3.22 -22.54
N ALA A 214 -1.11 -2.07 -23.21
CA ALA A 214 -1.22 -0.75 -22.60
C ALA A 214 -1.70 0.27 -23.64
N SER A 215 -2.14 1.48 -23.23
CA SER A 215 -2.43 2.55 -24.19
C SER A 215 -1.17 2.97 -24.95
N ALA A 216 -1.32 3.39 -26.21
CA ALA A 216 -0.20 3.79 -27.07
C ALA A 216 0.75 4.82 -26.40
N SER A 217 0.22 5.77 -25.63
CA SER A 217 1.00 6.76 -24.88
C SER A 217 1.98 6.18 -23.85
N LYS A 218 1.89 4.88 -23.54
CA LYS A 218 2.75 4.18 -22.57
C LYS A 218 3.69 3.18 -23.24
N HIS A 219 3.60 3.01 -24.56
CA HIS A 219 4.34 1.98 -25.29
C HIS A 219 5.84 2.18 -25.21
N GLU A 220 6.31 3.43 -25.38
CA GLU A 220 7.73 3.74 -25.26
C GLU A 220 8.29 3.30 -23.90
N THR A 221 7.59 3.65 -22.81
CA THR A 221 8.04 3.30 -21.46
C THR A 221 8.06 1.80 -21.21
N ILE A 222 7.04 1.05 -21.65
CA ILE A 222 7.03 -0.41 -21.43
C ILE A 222 8.04 -1.13 -22.34
N VAL A 223 8.33 -0.61 -23.53
CA VAL A 223 9.38 -1.15 -24.41
C VAL A 223 10.75 -0.93 -23.79
N GLN A 224 11.04 0.29 -23.31
CA GLN A 224 12.26 0.58 -22.56
C GLN A 224 12.38 -0.31 -21.31
N GLY A 225 11.25 -0.64 -20.69
CA GLY A 225 11.15 -1.55 -19.55
C GLY A 225 11.22 -3.05 -19.89
N GLY A 226 11.32 -3.44 -21.16
CA GLY A 226 11.56 -4.83 -21.57
C GLY A 226 10.42 -5.54 -22.31
N VAL A 227 9.27 -4.89 -22.53
CA VAL A 227 8.20 -5.49 -23.35
C VAL A 227 8.66 -5.63 -24.80
N THR A 228 8.66 -6.86 -25.31
CA THR A 228 9.07 -7.17 -26.69
C THR A 228 8.07 -6.65 -27.73
N HIS A 229 6.77 -6.82 -27.44
CA HIS A 229 5.69 -6.47 -28.37
C HIS A 229 4.58 -5.70 -27.62
N PRO A 230 4.62 -4.35 -27.64
CA PRO A 230 3.57 -3.54 -27.05
C PRO A 230 2.31 -3.56 -27.94
N ILE A 231 1.14 -3.65 -27.32
CA ILE A 231 -0.15 -3.72 -28.01
C ILE A 231 -1.10 -2.67 -27.43
N ASP A 232 -1.62 -1.80 -28.29
CA ASP A 232 -2.66 -0.84 -27.91
C ASP A 232 -4.04 -1.51 -27.96
N TYR A 233 -4.49 -1.97 -26.80
CA TYR A 233 -5.79 -2.64 -26.65
C TYR A 233 -6.99 -1.73 -26.92
N ARG A 234 -6.78 -0.40 -27.02
CA ARG A 234 -7.86 0.56 -27.30
C ARG A 234 -8.18 0.67 -28.79
N THR A 235 -7.20 0.37 -29.64
CA THR A 235 -7.30 0.55 -31.10
C THR A 235 -7.21 -0.77 -31.86
N LYS A 236 -6.71 -1.83 -31.22
CA LYS A 236 -6.51 -3.15 -31.84
C LYS A 236 -7.03 -4.29 -30.97
N ASP A 237 -7.47 -5.38 -31.59
CA ASP A 237 -7.70 -6.63 -30.87
C ASP A 237 -6.37 -7.32 -30.55
N TYR A 238 -6.06 -7.45 -29.26
CA TYR A 238 -4.79 -8.01 -28.82
C TYR A 238 -4.62 -9.50 -29.17
N VAL A 239 -5.70 -10.26 -29.33
CA VAL A 239 -5.65 -11.67 -29.74
C VAL A 239 -5.10 -11.76 -31.16
N GLU A 240 -5.57 -10.90 -32.06
CA GLU A 240 -5.11 -10.86 -33.44
C GLU A 240 -3.66 -10.39 -33.54
N GLU A 241 -3.29 -9.32 -32.81
CA GLU A 241 -1.91 -8.80 -32.81
C GLU A 241 -0.92 -9.85 -32.28
N VAL A 242 -1.27 -10.58 -31.22
CA VAL A 242 -0.45 -11.69 -30.73
C VAL A 242 -0.33 -12.78 -31.80
N ARG A 243 -1.44 -13.19 -32.44
CA ARG A 243 -1.43 -14.26 -33.45
C ARG A 243 -0.65 -13.90 -34.72
N LYS A 244 -0.53 -12.62 -35.08
CA LYS A 244 0.33 -12.18 -36.19
C LYS A 244 1.80 -12.51 -35.96
N ILE A 245 2.26 -12.48 -34.70
CA ILE A 245 3.66 -12.70 -34.31
C ILE A 245 3.87 -14.14 -33.83
N SER A 246 2.93 -14.67 -33.04
CA SER A 246 2.91 -16.04 -32.52
C SER A 246 1.59 -16.72 -32.85
N PRO A 247 1.44 -17.33 -34.05
CA PRO A 247 0.18 -17.90 -34.53
C PRO A 247 -0.44 -18.97 -33.62
N LYS A 248 0.42 -19.68 -32.87
CA LYS A 248 0.01 -20.73 -31.91
C LYS A 248 -0.44 -20.17 -30.55
N GLY A 249 -0.30 -18.86 -30.32
CA GLY A 249 -0.65 -18.22 -29.05
C GLY A 249 0.55 -17.96 -28.14
N VAL A 250 0.33 -17.89 -26.82
CA VAL A 250 1.36 -17.68 -25.80
C VAL A 250 1.41 -18.80 -24.76
N ASP A 251 2.51 -18.93 -24.03
CA ASP A 251 2.69 -19.96 -22.99
C ASP A 251 2.04 -19.54 -21.66
N VAL A 252 2.05 -18.25 -21.35
CA VAL A 252 1.48 -17.70 -20.11
C VAL A 252 0.63 -16.46 -20.42
N VAL A 253 -0.53 -16.35 -19.77
CA VAL A 253 -1.34 -15.12 -19.75
C VAL A 253 -1.51 -14.67 -18.30
N LEU A 254 -1.15 -13.43 -18.00
CA LEU A 254 -1.44 -12.79 -16.71
C LEU A 254 -2.68 -11.90 -16.87
N ASP A 255 -3.78 -12.25 -16.20
CA ASP A 255 -5.09 -11.62 -16.35
C ASP A 255 -5.53 -10.86 -15.08
N PRO A 256 -5.34 -9.52 -15.02
CA PRO A 256 -5.91 -8.66 -13.99
C PRO A 256 -7.34 -8.18 -14.32
N LEU A 257 -7.86 -8.50 -15.51
CA LEU A 257 -9.06 -7.87 -16.07
C LEU A 257 -10.33 -8.63 -15.68
N GLY A 258 -10.33 -9.95 -15.89
CA GLY A 258 -11.47 -10.81 -15.63
C GLY A 258 -12.57 -10.74 -16.70
N GLY A 259 -13.56 -11.63 -16.59
CA GLY A 259 -14.73 -11.69 -17.48
C GLY A 259 -14.36 -12.21 -18.88
N SER A 260 -14.78 -11.49 -19.92
CA SER A 260 -14.54 -11.94 -21.30
C SER A 260 -13.06 -12.02 -21.69
N ASP A 261 -12.20 -11.21 -21.07
CA ASP A 261 -10.75 -11.25 -21.29
C ASP A 261 -10.13 -12.55 -20.79
N THR A 262 -10.66 -13.14 -19.72
CA THR A 262 -10.21 -14.46 -19.24
C THR A 262 -10.46 -15.54 -20.30
N GLN A 263 -11.63 -15.51 -20.96
CA GLN A 263 -11.95 -16.44 -22.03
C GLN A 263 -11.09 -16.22 -23.28
N LYS A 264 -10.83 -14.96 -23.65
CA LYS A 264 -9.91 -14.61 -24.76
C LYS A 264 -8.48 -15.10 -24.46
N GLY A 265 -7.97 -14.83 -23.27
CA GLY A 265 -6.66 -15.27 -22.80
C GLY A 265 -6.52 -16.79 -22.82
N PHE A 266 -7.50 -17.53 -22.29
CA PHE A 266 -7.49 -19.00 -22.32
C PHE A 266 -7.42 -19.57 -23.75
N ASN A 267 -8.17 -18.98 -24.68
CA ASN A 267 -8.16 -19.38 -26.10
C ASN A 267 -6.86 -19.01 -26.81
N LEU A 268 -6.11 -18.05 -26.28
CA LEU A 268 -4.81 -17.63 -26.78
C LEU A 268 -3.64 -18.45 -26.24
N LEU A 269 -3.88 -19.38 -25.31
CA LEU A 269 -2.81 -20.27 -24.82
C LEU A 269 -2.37 -21.29 -25.87
N LYS A 270 -1.06 -21.54 -25.94
CA LYS A 270 -0.45 -22.72 -26.56
C LYS A 270 -0.80 -23.99 -25.75
N PRO A 271 -0.60 -25.20 -26.30
CA PRO A 271 -0.54 -26.42 -25.48
C PRO A 271 0.46 -26.27 -24.34
N MET A 272 0.13 -26.85 -23.18
CA MET A 272 0.83 -26.72 -21.90
C MET A 272 0.87 -25.29 -21.31
N GLY A 273 0.16 -24.35 -21.93
CA GLY A 273 0.07 -22.99 -21.43
C GLY A 273 -0.88 -22.83 -20.25
N SER A 274 -0.67 -21.77 -19.47
CA SER A 274 -1.52 -21.42 -18.34
C SER A 274 -1.95 -19.95 -18.38
N ILE A 275 -3.18 -19.70 -17.93
CA ILE A 275 -3.66 -18.35 -17.59
C ILE A 275 -3.74 -18.23 -16.07
N VAL A 276 -3.22 -17.13 -15.54
CA VAL A 276 -3.29 -16.80 -14.11
C VAL A 276 -4.18 -15.58 -13.94
N VAL A 277 -5.36 -15.78 -13.38
CA VAL A 277 -6.32 -14.71 -13.09
C VAL A 277 -6.03 -14.16 -11.71
N PHE A 278 -5.75 -12.86 -11.62
CA PHE A 278 -5.34 -12.22 -10.37
C PHE A 278 -6.02 -10.88 -10.07
N GLY A 279 -7.01 -10.52 -10.88
CA GLY A 279 -7.78 -9.30 -10.68
C GLY A 279 -9.12 -9.35 -11.40
N ALA A 280 -9.93 -8.35 -11.10
CA ALA A 280 -11.24 -8.14 -11.70
C ALA A 280 -11.40 -6.67 -12.14
N ALA A 281 -10.38 -6.12 -12.80
CA ALA A 281 -10.35 -4.70 -13.15
C ALA A 281 -11.50 -4.25 -14.07
N ASN A 282 -12.12 -5.17 -14.81
CA ASN A 282 -13.33 -4.90 -15.59
C ASN A 282 -14.60 -4.74 -14.73
N GLY A 283 -14.59 -5.24 -13.49
CA GLY A 283 -15.71 -5.09 -12.54
C GLY A 283 -15.68 -3.78 -11.75
N VAL A 284 -14.53 -3.09 -11.71
CA VAL A 284 -14.32 -1.85 -10.95
C VAL A 284 -14.38 -0.65 -11.91
N THR A 285 -15.59 -0.39 -12.43
CA THR A 285 -15.83 0.72 -13.36
C THR A 285 -16.33 1.96 -12.62
N GLY A 286 -15.63 3.08 -12.74
CA GLY A 286 -16.04 4.35 -12.12
C GLY A 286 -15.90 4.40 -10.59
N GLN A 287 -16.29 5.52 -9.99
CA GLN A 287 -15.95 5.83 -8.59
C GLN A 287 -16.68 4.96 -7.56
N LYS A 288 -17.90 4.51 -7.86
CA LYS A 288 -18.77 3.73 -6.97
C LYS A 288 -18.98 2.32 -7.52
N ARG A 289 -19.39 1.40 -6.64
CA ARG A 289 -19.76 0.03 -7.01
C ARG A 289 -20.81 0.03 -8.13
N SER A 290 -20.53 -0.70 -9.20
CA SER A 290 -21.45 -0.87 -10.34
C SER A 290 -22.00 -2.30 -10.36
N LEU A 291 -23.27 -2.47 -9.99
CA LEU A 291 -23.93 -3.79 -10.05
C LEU A 291 -23.99 -4.33 -11.48
N LEU A 292 -24.15 -3.46 -12.47
CA LEU A 292 -24.13 -3.83 -13.88
C LEU A 292 -22.76 -4.37 -14.31
N ALA A 293 -21.67 -3.72 -13.88
CA ALA A 293 -20.32 -4.19 -14.20
C ALA A 293 -20.03 -5.56 -13.56
N LEU A 294 -20.48 -5.77 -12.31
CA LEU A 294 -20.36 -7.06 -11.63
C LEU A 294 -21.19 -8.16 -12.30
N ALA A 295 -22.44 -7.85 -12.66
CA ALA A 295 -23.30 -8.78 -13.39
C ALA A 295 -22.69 -9.15 -14.75
N LYS A 296 -22.12 -8.18 -15.46
CA LYS A 296 -21.42 -8.41 -16.73
C LYS A 296 -20.16 -9.26 -16.56
N LEU A 297 -19.38 -9.01 -15.49
CA LEU A 297 -18.20 -9.81 -15.15
C LEU A 297 -18.58 -11.27 -14.91
N TRP A 298 -19.65 -11.50 -14.14
CA TRP A 298 -20.16 -12.84 -13.84
C TRP A 298 -20.75 -13.53 -15.07
N TYR A 299 -21.56 -12.82 -15.86
CA TYR A 299 -22.17 -13.37 -17.08
C TYR A 299 -21.14 -13.81 -18.13
N HIS A 300 -20.02 -13.09 -18.23
CA HIS A 300 -18.91 -13.43 -19.11
C HIS A 300 -17.80 -14.23 -18.42
N GLN A 301 -18.07 -14.81 -17.25
CA GLN A 301 -17.09 -15.63 -16.56
C GLN A 301 -16.77 -16.89 -17.38
N LEU A 302 -15.48 -17.18 -17.48
CA LEU A 302 -14.99 -18.41 -18.09
C LEU A 302 -15.54 -19.63 -17.33
N SER A 303 -16.33 -20.46 -18.01
CA SER A 303 -16.81 -21.74 -17.49
C SER A 303 -16.08 -22.88 -18.21
N LEU A 304 -15.39 -23.71 -17.42
CA LEU A 304 -14.60 -24.84 -17.92
C LEU A 304 -14.86 -26.09 -17.08
N SER A 305 -14.84 -27.24 -17.75
CA SER A 305 -14.82 -28.55 -17.09
C SER A 305 -13.40 -29.12 -17.09
N ALA A 306 -13.10 -29.98 -16.13
CA ALA A 306 -11.82 -30.70 -16.08
C ALA A 306 -11.55 -31.47 -17.38
N LEU A 307 -12.59 -32.05 -18.01
CA LEU A 307 -12.47 -32.76 -19.28
C LEU A 307 -12.00 -31.84 -20.41
N LYS A 308 -12.51 -30.59 -20.48
CA LYS A 308 -12.09 -29.61 -21.49
C LYS A 308 -10.64 -29.17 -21.27
N LEU A 309 -10.19 -29.04 -20.03
CA LEU A 309 -8.78 -28.74 -19.71
C LEU A 309 -7.86 -29.89 -20.15
N MET A 310 -8.24 -31.14 -19.84
CA MET A 310 -7.51 -32.34 -20.25
C MET A 310 -7.39 -32.44 -21.77
N GLN A 311 -8.49 -32.23 -22.50
CA GLN A 311 -8.49 -32.27 -23.97
C GLN A 311 -7.68 -31.13 -24.59
N ALA A 312 -7.69 -29.94 -23.99
CA ALA A 312 -6.97 -28.78 -24.51
C ALA A 312 -5.48 -28.75 -24.12
N ASN A 313 -5.06 -29.55 -23.14
CA ASN A 313 -3.74 -29.50 -22.51
C ASN A 313 -3.41 -28.09 -22.01
N LYS A 314 -4.30 -27.47 -21.24
CA LYS A 314 -4.15 -26.10 -20.71
C LYS A 314 -4.47 -26.06 -19.22
N ALA A 315 -3.94 -25.06 -18.53
CA ALA A 315 -4.25 -24.78 -17.13
C ALA A 315 -4.93 -23.42 -16.94
N VAL A 316 -5.76 -23.32 -15.91
CA VAL A 316 -6.33 -22.07 -15.40
C VAL A 316 -6.01 -22.00 -13.92
N CYS A 317 -5.35 -20.91 -13.52
CA CYS A 317 -4.92 -20.65 -12.16
C CYS A 317 -5.61 -19.38 -11.66
N GLY A 318 -5.84 -19.30 -10.34
CA GLY A 318 -6.27 -18.09 -9.65
C GLY A 318 -5.22 -17.70 -8.61
N PHE A 319 -4.91 -16.42 -8.51
CA PHE A 319 -3.97 -15.92 -7.51
C PHE A 319 -4.45 -14.59 -6.92
N HIS A 320 -4.45 -14.46 -5.60
CA HIS A 320 -4.63 -13.17 -4.96
C HIS A 320 -3.87 -13.16 -3.64
N LEU A 321 -2.86 -12.29 -3.53
CA LEU A 321 -1.95 -12.27 -2.38
C LEU A 321 -2.69 -12.09 -1.04
N GLY A 322 -3.69 -11.22 -0.97
CA GLY A 322 -4.45 -11.03 0.26
C GLY A 322 -5.38 -12.18 0.70
N TYR A 323 -5.53 -13.25 -0.11
CA TYR A 323 -6.20 -14.49 0.32
C TYR A 323 -5.18 -15.58 0.70
N LEU A 324 -3.89 -15.38 0.43
CA LEU A 324 -2.82 -16.31 0.77
C LEU A 324 -2.47 -16.18 2.28
N LYS A 325 -2.35 -17.31 2.97
CA LYS A 325 -2.04 -17.37 4.41
C LYS A 325 -0.67 -17.98 4.73
N GLU A 326 0.09 -18.37 3.70
CA GLU A 326 1.40 -18.99 3.82
C GLU A 326 2.49 -17.93 4.06
N GLU A 327 2.72 -17.56 5.31
CA GLU A 327 3.69 -16.50 5.68
C GLU A 327 5.13 -16.89 5.33
N GLU A 328 5.49 -18.18 5.40
CA GLU A 328 6.81 -18.67 5.03
C GLU A 328 7.09 -18.45 3.54
N LEU A 329 6.14 -18.86 2.66
CA LEU A 329 6.23 -18.63 1.22
C LEU A 329 6.36 -17.13 0.87
N ILE A 330 5.61 -16.28 1.56
CA ILE A 330 5.68 -14.81 1.38
C ILE A 330 7.07 -14.30 1.76
N SER A 331 7.60 -14.74 2.90
CA SER A 331 8.91 -14.34 3.42
C SER A 331 10.05 -14.80 2.52
N GLU A 332 10.04 -16.06 2.09
CA GLU A 332 11.02 -16.62 1.15
C GLU A 332 10.99 -15.89 -0.19
N THR A 333 9.79 -15.60 -0.70
CA THR A 333 9.62 -14.85 -1.95
C THR A 333 10.19 -13.44 -1.80
N MET A 334 9.93 -12.77 -0.68
CA MET A 334 10.48 -11.44 -0.43
C MET A 334 12.01 -11.47 -0.39
N ASN A 335 12.62 -12.47 0.24
CA ASN A 335 14.08 -12.61 0.28
C ASN A 335 14.68 -12.76 -1.12
N LYS A 336 14.07 -13.59 -1.98
CA LYS A 336 14.48 -13.73 -3.40
C LYS A 336 14.36 -12.41 -4.17
N LEU A 337 13.30 -11.64 -3.91
CA LEU A 337 13.10 -10.33 -4.54
C LEU A 337 14.14 -9.31 -4.08
N LEU A 338 14.50 -9.28 -2.80
CA LEU A 338 15.58 -8.42 -2.30
C LEU A 338 16.94 -8.82 -2.90
N GLU A 339 17.19 -10.11 -3.10
CA GLU A 339 18.36 -10.58 -3.82
C GLU A 339 18.37 -10.07 -5.27
N PHE A 340 17.26 -10.18 -6.01
CA PHE A 340 17.15 -9.63 -7.36
C PHE A 340 17.31 -8.11 -7.41
N TYR A 341 16.81 -7.39 -6.40
CA TYR A 341 17.00 -5.95 -6.29
C TYR A 341 18.49 -5.60 -6.09
N ASN A 342 19.18 -6.30 -5.18
CA ASN A 342 20.61 -6.10 -4.94
C ASN A 342 21.48 -6.45 -6.17
N GLN A 343 21.05 -7.42 -6.98
CA GLN A 343 21.68 -7.76 -8.26
C GLN A 343 21.34 -6.77 -9.39
N GLY A 344 20.48 -5.77 -9.14
CA GLY A 344 20.03 -4.82 -10.15
C GLY A 344 19.09 -5.42 -11.21
N LYS A 345 18.55 -6.62 -10.99
CA LYS A 345 17.62 -7.29 -11.92
C LYS A 345 16.22 -6.72 -11.87
N ILE A 346 15.83 -6.15 -10.72
CA ILE A 346 14.54 -5.48 -10.55
C ILE A 346 14.74 -4.11 -9.92
N LYS A 347 13.89 -3.16 -10.32
CA LYS A 347 13.84 -1.81 -9.76
C LYS A 347 12.39 -1.31 -9.79
N PRO A 348 11.72 -1.17 -8.63
CA PRO A 348 10.35 -0.66 -8.58
C PRO A 348 10.22 0.70 -9.26
N GLN A 349 9.33 0.80 -10.24
CA GLN A 349 9.04 2.05 -10.92
C GLN A 349 8.00 2.84 -10.15
N ILE A 350 8.38 4.03 -9.69
CA ILE A 350 7.47 4.97 -9.03
C ILE A 350 6.86 5.88 -10.09
N ASP A 351 5.53 5.93 -10.12
CA ASP A 351 4.76 6.78 -11.02
C ASP A 351 4.59 8.19 -10.43
N SER A 352 4.10 8.26 -9.20
CA SER A 352 3.69 9.50 -8.56
C SER A 352 3.70 9.36 -7.05
N ARG A 353 3.81 10.50 -6.36
CA ARG A 353 3.77 10.64 -4.90
C ARG A 353 2.67 11.62 -4.55
N PHE A 354 1.83 11.24 -3.61
CA PHE A 354 0.73 12.05 -3.10
C PHE A 354 0.81 12.08 -1.58
N HIS A 355 0.59 13.23 -0.96
CA HIS A 355 0.43 13.26 0.48
C HIS A 355 -0.94 12.67 0.87
N PHE A 356 -1.14 12.30 2.14
CA PHE A 356 -2.40 11.72 2.60
C PHE A 356 -3.63 12.60 2.31
N GLU A 357 -3.47 13.92 2.32
CA GLU A 357 -4.49 14.91 1.94
C GLU A 357 -4.97 14.73 0.49
N GLU A 358 -4.13 14.16 -0.37
CA GLU A 358 -4.34 14.01 -1.81
C GLU A 358 -4.77 12.58 -2.19
N VAL A 359 -5.18 11.75 -1.21
CA VAL A 359 -5.55 10.33 -1.44
C VAL A 359 -6.62 10.15 -2.53
N ALA A 360 -7.55 11.09 -2.66
CA ALA A 360 -8.59 11.03 -3.68
C ALA A 360 -8.00 11.14 -5.10
N ASP A 361 -6.98 11.96 -5.28
CA ASP A 361 -6.28 12.14 -6.56
C ASP A 361 -5.37 10.96 -6.85
N ALA A 362 -4.68 10.44 -5.83
CA ALA A 362 -3.90 9.20 -5.92
C ALA A 362 -4.77 8.02 -6.41
N MET A 363 -5.96 7.86 -5.81
CA MET A 363 -6.93 6.85 -6.23
C MET A 363 -7.45 7.09 -7.62
N ARG A 364 -7.79 8.34 -7.97
CA ARG A 364 -8.30 8.69 -9.31
C ARG A 364 -7.27 8.33 -10.38
N ARG A 365 -6.00 8.67 -10.16
CA ARG A 365 -4.90 8.40 -11.09
C ARG A 365 -4.76 6.90 -11.42
N MET A 366 -4.89 6.03 -10.43
CA MET A 366 -4.89 4.58 -10.66
C MET A 366 -6.20 4.10 -11.29
N HIS A 367 -7.35 4.60 -10.82
CA HIS A 367 -8.67 4.21 -11.31
C HIS A 367 -8.87 4.52 -12.80
N GLU A 368 -8.37 5.67 -13.24
CA GLU A 368 -8.37 6.13 -14.64
C GLU A 368 -7.24 5.51 -15.47
N ARG A 369 -6.46 4.59 -14.85
CA ARG A 369 -5.36 3.85 -15.49
C ARG A 369 -4.30 4.80 -16.09
N GLN A 370 -4.09 5.96 -15.46
CA GLN A 370 -3.13 6.96 -15.93
C GLN A 370 -1.70 6.66 -15.45
N ASN A 371 -1.54 5.99 -14.31
CA ASN A 371 -0.23 5.66 -13.74
C ASN A 371 0.65 4.77 -14.63
N ILE A 372 1.96 5.01 -14.60
CA ILE A 372 3.01 4.12 -15.14
C ILE A 372 3.91 3.70 -13.98
N GLY A 373 3.66 2.53 -13.39
CA GLY A 373 4.29 2.10 -12.14
C GLY A 373 3.42 2.31 -10.91
N LYS A 374 4.06 2.43 -9.74
CA LYS A 374 3.41 2.50 -8.43
C LYS A 374 2.99 3.93 -8.06
N VAL A 375 1.75 4.09 -7.59
CA VAL A 375 1.29 5.31 -6.91
C VAL A 375 1.64 5.18 -5.43
N ILE A 376 2.35 6.18 -4.90
CA ILE A 376 2.84 6.22 -3.51
C ILE A 376 2.05 7.25 -2.71
N LEU A 377 1.71 6.91 -1.47
CA LEU A 377 1.16 7.82 -0.48
C LEU A 377 2.24 8.16 0.55
N LEU A 378 2.38 9.45 0.86
CA LEU A 378 3.34 9.97 1.84
C LEU A 378 2.58 10.36 3.12
N PRO A 379 2.93 9.77 4.28
CA PRO A 379 2.35 10.14 5.56
C PRO A 379 2.83 11.48 6.10
N GLU A 380 3.85 12.12 5.52
CA GLU A 380 4.28 13.47 5.92
C GLU A 380 3.26 14.51 5.43
N PRO A 381 2.95 15.59 6.19
CA PRO A 381 2.08 16.66 5.69
C PRO A 381 2.68 17.32 4.45
N LYS A 382 1.83 17.70 3.50
CA LYS A 382 2.27 18.55 2.38
C LYS A 382 2.73 19.89 2.96
N LYS A 383 3.97 20.29 2.66
CA LYS A 383 4.45 21.63 3.03
C LYS A 383 3.59 22.67 2.31
N GLU A 384 3.09 23.66 3.04
CA GLU A 384 2.44 24.80 2.41
C GLU A 384 3.49 25.50 1.53
N GLU A 385 3.22 25.62 0.24
CA GLU A 385 4.02 26.50 -0.62
C GLU A 385 3.80 27.94 -0.11
N GLU A 386 4.87 28.59 0.35
CA GLU A 386 4.84 30.03 0.59
C GLU A 386 4.40 30.68 -0.73
N LYS A 387 3.18 31.24 -0.75
CA LYS A 387 2.72 32.02 -1.89
C LYS A 387 3.80 33.06 -2.20
N PRO A 388 4.22 33.24 -3.46
CA PRO A 388 5.02 34.40 -3.81
C PRO A 388 4.26 35.62 -3.32
N LYS A 389 4.87 36.42 -2.44
CA LYS A 389 4.31 37.71 -2.04
C LYS A 389 4.01 38.46 -3.33
N THR A 390 2.73 38.68 -3.60
CA THR A 390 2.26 39.47 -4.73
C THR A 390 2.95 40.84 -4.66
N PRO A 391 3.43 41.43 -5.77
CA PRO A 391 4.08 42.75 -5.76
C PRO A 391 3.19 43.87 -5.18
N THR A 392 1.89 43.61 -5.02
CA THR A 392 0.91 44.54 -4.46
C THR A 392 1.13 44.88 -2.99
N GLU A 393 1.82 44.04 -2.19
CA GLU A 393 2.14 44.39 -0.79
C GLU A 393 3.37 45.30 -0.64
N THR A 394 4.20 45.41 -1.69
CA THR A 394 5.34 46.35 -1.69
C THR A 394 4.89 47.73 -2.17
N VAL A 395 3.99 47.80 -3.16
CA VAL A 395 3.44 49.06 -3.67
C VAL A 395 2.49 49.73 -2.68
N GLU A 396 1.62 48.99 -1.97
CA GLU A 396 0.76 49.59 -0.93
C GLU A 396 1.54 50.10 0.29
N LYS A 397 2.75 49.57 0.55
CA LYS A 397 3.64 50.07 1.60
C LYS A 397 4.40 51.31 1.15
N GLU A 398 4.83 51.37 -0.12
CA GLU A 398 5.50 52.54 -0.70
C GLU A 398 4.51 53.71 -0.90
N GLU A 399 3.30 53.49 -1.42
CA GLU A 399 2.30 54.56 -1.57
C GLU A 399 1.81 55.10 -0.21
N LYS A 400 1.71 54.27 0.84
CA LYS A 400 1.37 54.74 2.19
C LYS A 400 2.50 55.49 2.87
N THR A 401 3.77 55.20 2.55
CA THR A 401 4.90 55.98 3.09
C THR A 401 5.10 57.29 2.34
N GLU A 402 4.78 57.33 1.05
CA GLU A 402 4.85 58.56 0.24
C GLU A 402 3.69 59.51 0.57
N ALA A 403 2.46 59.01 0.73
CA ALA A 403 1.30 59.82 1.11
C ALA A 403 1.46 60.46 2.51
N ALA A 404 1.98 59.71 3.49
CA ALA A 404 2.26 60.23 4.83
C ALA A 404 3.40 61.28 4.85
N ALA A 405 4.34 61.22 3.89
CA ALA A 405 5.40 62.22 3.75
C ALA A 405 4.93 63.53 3.10
N THR A 406 3.87 63.49 2.27
CA THR A 406 3.22 64.68 1.71
C THR A 406 2.32 65.40 2.72
N GLU A 407 1.54 64.68 3.54
CA GLU A 407 0.67 65.30 4.56
C GLU A 407 1.49 66.06 5.63
N VAL A 408 2.63 65.51 6.08
CA VAL A 408 3.51 66.18 7.04
C VAL A 408 4.19 67.43 6.44
N LYS A 409 4.35 67.50 5.11
CA LYS A 409 4.89 68.68 4.42
C LYS A 409 3.84 69.77 4.23
N GLU A 410 2.57 69.43 4.02
CA GLU A 410 1.50 70.42 3.86
C GLU A 410 1.15 71.11 5.20
N GLU A 411 1.06 70.36 6.32
CA GLU A 411 0.83 70.95 7.66
C GLU A 411 1.97 71.90 8.09
N ALA A 412 3.23 71.60 7.74
CA ALA A 412 4.37 72.48 8.05
C ALA A 412 4.39 73.79 7.24
N THR A 413 3.66 73.87 6.11
CA THR A 413 3.53 75.11 5.31
C THR A 413 2.35 75.98 5.71
N GLU A 414 1.35 75.44 6.41
CA GLU A 414 0.18 76.20 6.83
C GLU A 414 0.41 76.92 8.17
N GLU A 415 1.24 76.38 9.07
CA GLU A 415 1.66 77.08 10.31
C GLU A 415 2.63 78.24 10.08
N ALA A 416 3.23 78.38 8.89
CA ALA A 416 4.16 79.47 8.56
C ALA A 416 3.52 80.70 7.89
N LYS A 417 2.17 80.78 7.81
CA LYS A 417 1.44 81.92 7.21
C LYS A 417 0.47 82.64 8.15
N THR A 418 0.56 82.40 9.45
CA THR A 418 -0.10 83.19 10.48
C THR A 418 0.92 83.71 11.49
N GLU A 419 1.73 84.68 11.04
CA GLU A 419 2.31 85.75 11.86
C GLU A 419 2.14 87.10 11.15
#